data_AF-A0A8X6N7D7-F1
#
_entry.id   AF-A0A8X6N7D7-F1
#
_cell.length_a   1.000
_cell.length_b   1.000
_cell.length_c   1.000
_cell.angle_alpha   90.00
_cell.angle_beta   90.00
_cell.angle_gamma   90.00
#
_symmetry.space_group_name_H-M   'P 1'
#
loop_
_entity.id
_entity.type
_entity.pdbx_description
1 polymer ?
#
loop_
_entity_poly.entity_id
_entity_poly.type
_entity_poly.pdbx_seq_one_letter_code
_entity_poly.pdbx_strand_id
1 'polypeptide(L)'
;MLKLLVPIMRDEPRHGYIVLYYWSGCMDDLHCHRNDGLSYVVVGDRLTEIRTLSDPNKWNYVPGSLNPADLPSCGYNVEALCKS
;
A
#
# COMPACT_ATOMS: atom_id res chain seq x y z
N MET A 1 -11.38 -0.50 0.67
CA MET A 1 -10.69 0.42 1.59
C MET A 1 -9.22 0.28 1.24
N LEU A 2 -8.63 1.31 0.63
CA LEU A 2 -7.21 1.34 0.27
C LEU A 2 -6.40 1.05 1.54
N LYS A 3 -5.97 -0.20 1.69
CA LYS A 3 -5.22 -0.66 2.86
C LYS A 3 -3.88 0.04 2.82
N LEU A 4 -3.56 0.65 3.97
CA LEU A 4 -2.52 1.64 4.17
C LEU A 4 -1.24 1.40 3.37
N LEU A 5 -0.74 2.51 2.83
CA LEU A 5 0.67 2.81 2.66
C LEU A 5 1.48 2.30 3.86
N VAL A 6 2.05 1.11 3.74
CA VAL A 6 3.19 0.74 4.57
C VAL A 6 4.40 0.76 3.65
N PRO A 7 5.21 1.84 3.66
CA PRO A 7 6.52 1.76 3.05
C PRO A 7 7.29 0.65 3.76
N ILE A 8 7.50 -0.47 3.07
CA ILE A 8 8.42 -1.49 3.56
C ILE A 8 9.81 -0.89 3.35
N MET A 9 10.33 -0.27 4.40
CA MET A 9 11.72 0.17 4.45
C MET A 9 12.59 -1.09 4.51
N ARG A 10 13.24 -1.43 3.39
CA ARG A 10 14.39 -2.34 3.46
C ARG A 10 15.60 -1.49 3.82
N ASP A 11 16.09 -1.70 5.03
CA ASP A 11 17.33 -1.10 5.49
C ASP A 11 18.50 -1.81 4.79
N GLU A 12 18.99 -1.24 3.70
CA GLU A 12 20.24 -1.66 3.06
C GLU A 12 21.34 -0.70 3.53
N PRO A 13 22.22 -1.13 4.44
CA PRO A 13 23.20 -0.23 5.03
C PRO A 13 24.36 -0.11 4.06
N ARG A 14 24.37 0.96 3.24
CA ARG A 14 25.55 1.60 2.66
C ARG A 14 25.13 2.82 1.81
N HIS A 15 25.28 4.02 2.40
CA HIS A 15 25.19 5.34 1.76
C HIS A 15 23.79 5.84 1.32
N GLY A 16 23.13 6.59 2.21
CA GLY A 16 22.63 7.93 1.91
C GLY A 16 21.26 8.13 1.23
N TYR A 17 20.45 7.10 1.00
CA TYR A 17 19.06 7.28 0.53
C TYR A 17 18.15 6.15 0.98
N ILE A 18 16.96 6.50 1.47
CA ILE A 18 15.89 5.55 1.79
C ILE A 18 15.16 5.22 0.48
N VAL A 19 15.18 3.95 0.09
CA VAL A 19 14.37 3.46 -1.03
C VAL A 19 12.99 3.08 -0.50
N LEU A 20 11.94 3.69 -1.05
CA LEU A 20 10.55 3.41 -0.71
C LEU A 20 9.94 2.45 -1.74
N TYR A 21 9.28 1.40 -1.23
CA TYR A 21 8.52 0.46 -2.03
C TYR A 21 7.03 0.54 -1.65
N TYR A 22 6.16 0.53 -2.67
CA TYR A 22 4.71 0.67 -2.51
C TYR A 22 3.99 -0.59 -2.99
N TRP A 23 3.00 -1.04 -2.20
CA TRP A 23 2.26 -2.27 -2.44
C TRP A 23 0.77 -2.08 -2.15
N SER A 24 -0.10 -2.69 -2.96
CA SER A 24 -1.54 -2.77 -2.73
C SER A 24 -1.99 -4.23 -2.66
N GLY A 25 -2.86 -4.52 -1.70
CA GLY A 25 -3.52 -5.83 -1.55
C GLY A 25 -4.70 -6.05 -2.50
N CYS A 26 -5.12 -5.02 -3.23
CA CYS A 26 -6.34 -5.01 -4.04
C CYS A 26 -6.00 -4.65 -5.49
N MET A 27 -6.32 -5.56 -6.43
CA MET A 27 -6.09 -5.32 -7.86
C MET A 27 -7.00 -4.22 -8.40
N ASP A 28 -8.25 -4.13 -7.95
CA ASP A 28 -9.18 -3.09 -8.38
C ASP A 28 -8.69 -1.71 -7.93
N ASP A 29 -8.26 -1.57 -6.67
CA ASP A 29 -7.69 -0.32 -6.15
C ASP A 29 -6.41 0.07 -6.92
N LEU A 30 -5.55 -0.90 -7.25
CA LEU A 30 -4.32 -0.66 -8.01
C LEU A 30 -4.63 -0.25 -9.47
N HIS A 31 -5.65 -0.86 -10.07
CA HIS A 31 -6.11 -0.53 -11.41
C HIS A 31 -6.71 0.88 -11.44
N CYS A 32 -7.57 1.22 -10.48
CA CYS A 32 -8.10 2.57 -10.31
C CYS A 32 -6.97 3.57 -10.06
N HIS A 33 -5.97 3.25 -9.25
CA HIS A 33 -4.85 4.14 -8.97
C HIS A 33 -3.99 4.45 -10.20
N ARG A 34 -3.80 3.49 -11.10
CA ARG A 34 -3.04 3.69 -12.36
C ARG A 34 -3.83 4.40 -13.46
N ASN A 35 -5.16 4.39 -13.39
CA ASN A 35 -6.02 4.97 -14.43
C ASN A 35 -6.80 6.17 -13.90
N ASP A 36 -6.46 7.37 -14.35
CA ASP A 36 -7.05 8.62 -13.86
C ASP A 36 -8.57 8.74 -14.07
N GLY A 37 -9.18 7.94 -14.96
CA GLY A 37 -10.61 7.98 -15.27
C GLY A 37 -11.51 6.98 -14.53
N LEU A 38 -10.97 6.11 -13.67
CA LEU A 38 -11.71 4.97 -13.08
C LEU A 38 -12.02 5.09 -11.58
N SER A 39 -12.02 6.30 -10.99
CA SER A 39 -12.25 6.43 -9.55
C SER A 39 -13.72 6.27 -9.17
N TYR A 40 -14.02 5.41 -8.18
CA TYR A 40 -15.32 5.44 -7.50
C TYR A 40 -15.44 6.73 -6.68
N VAL A 41 -16.62 7.35 -6.68
CA VAL A 41 -16.90 8.66 -6.03
C VAL A 41 -16.39 8.75 -4.59
N VAL A 42 -16.36 7.64 -3.86
CA VAL A 42 -15.98 7.59 -2.43
C VAL A 42 -14.45 7.51 -2.21
N VAL A 43 -13.68 7.07 -3.22
CA VAL A 43 -12.22 6.90 -3.10
C VAL A 43 -11.42 7.86 -3.98
N GLY A 44 -12.07 8.64 -4.84
CA GLY A 44 -11.42 9.55 -5.79
C GLY A 44 -10.53 10.59 -5.12
N ASP A 45 -10.99 11.21 -4.05
CA ASP A 45 -10.20 12.23 -3.32
C ASP A 45 -8.92 11.62 -2.73
N ARG A 46 -9.00 10.41 -2.18
CA ARG A 46 -7.84 9.70 -1.62
C ARG A 46 -6.89 9.22 -2.70
N LEU A 47 -7.39 8.72 -3.83
CA LEU A 47 -6.54 8.35 -4.96
C LEU A 47 -5.79 9.57 -5.50
N THR A 48 -6.45 10.72 -5.57
CA THR A 48 -5.83 11.99 -5.98
C THR A 48 -4.70 12.38 -5.03
N GLU A 49 -4.94 12.35 -3.72
CA GLU A 49 -3.91 12.62 -2.71
C GLU A 49 -2.70 11.68 -2.86
N ILE A 50 -2.93 10.36 -2.96
CA ILE A 50 -1.84 9.37 -3.09
C ILE A 50 -1.01 9.59 -4.37
N ARG A 51 -1.65 9.99 -5.47
CA ARG A 51 -0.98 10.33 -6.75
C ARG A 51 -0.07 11.56 -6.63
N THR A 52 -0.36 12.49 -5.71
CA THR A 52 0.55 13.61 -5.44
C THR A 52 1.79 13.19 -4.65
N LEU A 53 1.68 12.09 -3.89
CA LEU A 53 2.74 11.61 -2.98
C LEU A 53 3.64 10.54 -3.62
N SER A 54 3.15 9.82 -4.62
CA SER A 54 3.86 8.70 -5.23
C SER A 54 3.44 8.46 -6.68
N ASP A 55 4.38 7.98 -7.49
CA ASP A 55 4.13 7.58 -8.87
C ASP A 55 3.28 6.29 -8.91
N PRO A 56 2.08 6.30 -9.53
CA PRO A 56 1.20 5.13 -9.60
C PRO A 56 1.83 3.89 -10.25
N ASN A 57 2.81 4.08 -11.14
CA ASN A 57 3.48 2.98 -11.81
C ASN A 57 4.48 2.26 -10.92
N LYS A 58 4.87 2.86 -9.78
CA LYS A 58 5.79 2.26 -8.80
C LYS A 58 5.08 1.35 -7.79
N TRP A 59 3.75 1.33 -7.80
CA TRP A 59 2.95 0.47 -6.93
C TRP A 59 2.85 -0.94 -7.48
N ASN A 60 3.03 -1.93 -6.60
CA ASN A 60 2.97 -3.35 -6.95
C ASN A 60 1.75 -4.03 -6.30
N TYR A 61 1.31 -5.14 -6.87
CA TYR A 61 0.30 -5.98 -6.23
C TYR A 61 0.97 -6.97 -5.27
N VAL A 62 0.39 -7.13 -4.07
CA VAL A 62 0.75 -8.17 -3.10
C VAL A 62 -0.49 -8.96 -2.71
N PRO A 63 -0.50 -10.30 -2.79
CA PRO A 63 -1.60 -11.10 -2.25
C PRO A 63 -1.80 -10.86 -0.74
N GLY A 64 -3.03 -10.90 -0.24
CA GLY A 64 -3.33 -10.66 1.18
C GLY A 64 -2.53 -11.54 2.14
N SER A 65 -2.29 -12.81 1.78
CA SER A 65 -1.47 -13.76 2.55
C SER A 65 0.01 -13.34 2.68
N LEU A 66 0.49 -12.47 1.78
CA LEU A 66 1.86 -11.93 1.78
C LEU A 66 1.90 -10.44 2.17
N ASN A 67 0.74 -9.83 2.43
CA ASN A 67 0.66 -8.43 2.79
C ASN A 67 0.69 -8.29 4.31
N PRO A 68 1.82 -7.89 4.93
CA PRO A 68 1.90 -7.75 6.38
C PRO A 68 0.92 -6.70 6.93
N ALA A 69 0.45 -5.75 6.09
CA ALA A 69 -0.56 -4.78 6.48
C ALA A 69 -1.99 -5.38 6.53
N ASP A 70 -2.20 -6.58 5.99
CA ASP A 70 -3.51 -7.23 5.97
C ASP A 70 -3.93 -7.72 7.36
N LEU A 71 -3.00 -8.31 8.11
CA LEU A 71 -3.23 -8.80 9.47
C LEU A 71 -3.77 -7.70 10.41
N PRO A 72 -3.11 -6.55 10.58
CA PRO A 72 -3.65 -5.48 11.42
C PRO A 72 -4.94 -4.88 10.83
N SER A 73 -5.07 -4.81 9.50
CA SER A 73 -6.28 -4.27 8.85
C SER A 73 -7.51 -5.17 8.98
N CYS A 74 -7.32 -6.47 9.18
CA CYS A 74 -8.37 -7.46 9.39
C CYS A 74 -8.78 -7.61 10.86
N GLY A 75 -8.23 -6.78 11.76
CA GLY A 75 -8.62 -6.75 13.17
C GLY A 75 -7.96 -7.83 14.03
N TYR A 76 -6.82 -8.38 13.59
CA TYR A 76 -6.01 -9.19 14.50
C TYR A 76 -5.58 -8.34 15.70
N ASN A 77 -5.77 -8.87 16.90
CA ASN A 77 -5.33 -8.19 18.11
C ASN A 77 -3.80 -8.07 18.13
N VAL A 78 -3.30 -7.06 18.85
CA VAL A 78 -1.86 -6.77 18.94
C VAL A 78 -1.07 -7.99 19.44
N GLU A 79 -1.65 -8.78 20.34
CA GLU A 79 -1.01 -10.01 20.86
C GLU A 79 -0.81 -11.10 19.79
N ALA A 80 -1.72 -11.22 18.82
CA ALA A 80 -1.59 -12.13 17.69
C ALA A 80 -0.55 -11.65 16.68
N LEU A 81 -0.40 -10.33 16.54
CA LEU A 81 0.62 -9.71 15.68
C LEU A 81 2.04 -9.81 16.26
N CYS A 82 2.18 -9.80 17.59
CA CYS A 82 3.50 -9.92 18.24
C CYS A 82 4.08 -11.34 18.23
N LYS A 83 3.32 -12.36 17.81
CA LYS A 83 3.72 -13.78 17.86
C LYS A 83 4.00 -14.42 16.49
N SER A 84 3.88 -13.65 15.39
CA SER A 84 4.09 -14.13 14.01
C SER A 84 5.53 -13.95 13.54
#